data_AF-A0A7C2J7P4-F1
#
_entry.id   AF-A0A7C2J7P4-F1
#
_cell.length_a   1.000
_cell.length_b   1.000
_cell.length_c   1.000
_cell.angle_alpha   90.00
_cell.angle_beta   90.00
_cell.angle_gamma   90.00
#
_symmetry.space_group_name_H-M   'P 1'
#
loop_
_entity.id
_entity.type
_entity.pdbx_description
1 polymer ?
#
loop_
_entity_poly.entity_id
_entity_poly.type
_entity_poly.pdbx_seq_one_letter_code
_entity_poly.pdbx_strand_id
1 'polypeptide(L)'
;MVTREQIEQAKRRRDFAFFREVLDTRHGVRYLLQVLERLGKLPPDFDPTPLLALVEHPHPEVRLAAVKGLSRLENPNLLPIFAERILEEGNTFVRRELVSAIGRLRLPEAIPLLCRLLEDPDPKVVLQAIRALLCFRHRDEVRTHLLPLMNHPNELICSVIQREFGQARESSGRLPHPVSPDWLKNLMVCGDVLELLAYVPSESVHLTFTSPPYYNARDYTLYRSYEEYLEFLVRVFREVHRITKEGRFFVLNTSPMLIPRMSRKHSSKRYAIPFDIHPRLIGIGFEFIDDIIWVKPPGSAKNRNGGFFQHRKPLGYKANSVVEYVMVYRKATDKLIDWNIRQYDQTVVEASRVVGDYEPTNVWEISPASDPVHPAVFPLELATRVVQLYSYKGDLVFDPFAGRGTVGQAALLTERYFLLVEKEPSYFDYARELISSGNLLTDFMPRFMLYEEFVQLARRQDQ
;
A
#
# COMPACT_ATOMS: atom_id res chain seq x y z
N MET A 1 1.31 -30.05 34.09
CA MET A 1 1.25 -29.48 32.73
C MET A 1 2.40 -30.09 31.94
N VAL A 2 2.16 -30.69 30.77
CA VAL A 2 3.21 -31.38 29.99
C VAL A 2 4.18 -30.36 29.38
N THR A 3 5.47 -30.50 29.68
CA THR A 3 6.52 -29.58 29.19
C THR A 3 6.98 -29.95 27.77
N ARG A 4 7.60 -28.98 27.09
CA ARG A 4 8.19 -29.20 25.76
C ARG A 4 9.31 -30.24 25.80
N GLU A 5 10.09 -30.27 26.87
CA GLU A 5 11.17 -31.24 27.06
C GLU A 5 10.64 -32.67 27.20
N GLN A 6 9.54 -32.87 27.94
CA GLN A 6 8.86 -34.16 28.03
C GLN A 6 8.37 -34.66 26.66
N ILE A 7 7.78 -33.77 25.85
CA ILE A 7 7.32 -34.10 24.49
C ILE A 7 8.51 -34.50 23.60
N GLU A 8 9.62 -33.76 23.62
CA GLU A 8 10.81 -34.10 22.82
C GLU A 8 11.45 -35.42 23.26
N GLN A 9 11.51 -35.71 24.56
CA GLN A 9 11.98 -37.00 25.06
C GLN A 9 11.06 -38.15 24.63
N ALA A 10 9.74 -37.97 24.71
CA ALA A 10 8.76 -38.96 24.28
C ALA A 10 8.88 -39.27 22.77
N LYS A 11 9.10 -38.25 21.93
CA LYS A 11 9.38 -38.46 20.49
C LYS A 11 10.63 -39.30 20.27
N ARG A 12 11.73 -38.96 20.93
CA ARG A 12 13.01 -39.69 20.78
C ARG A 12 12.89 -41.16 21.20
N ARG A 13 12.07 -41.44 22.21
CA ARG A 13 11.83 -42.79 22.75
C ARG A 13 10.73 -43.57 22.03
N ARG A 14 10.03 -42.97 21.06
CA ARG A 14 8.83 -43.54 20.41
C ARG A 14 7.77 -43.96 21.44
N ASP A 15 7.53 -43.10 22.42
CA ASP A 15 6.59 -43.39 23.51
C ASP A 15 5.13 -43.19 23.06
N PHE A 16 4.59 -44.21 22.40
CA PHE A 16 3.21 -44.21 21.90
C PHE A 16 2.16 -44.15 23.03
N ALA A 17 2.50 -44.64 24.22
CA ALA A 17 1.59 -44.59 25.37
C ALA A 17 1.46 -43.16 25.89
N PHE A 18 2.59 -42.44 26.00
CA PHE A 18 2.61 -41.04 26.36
C PHE A 18 1.75 -40.19 25.42
N PHE A 19 1.90 -40.35 24.09
CA PHE A 19 1.11 -39.55 23.14
C PHE A 19 -0.39 -39.88 23.18
N ARG A 20 -0.77 -41.14 23.40
CA ARG A 20 -2.18 -41.52 23.61
C ARG A 20 -2.76 -40.89 24.87
N GLU A 21 -1.98 -40.83 25.95
CA GLU A 21 -2.43 -40.22 27.21
C GLU A 21 -2.58 -38.71 27.09
N VAL A 22 -1.58 -38.01 26.56
CA VAL A 22 -1.56 -36.52 26.56
C VAL A 22 -2.42 -35.89 25.47
N LEU A 23 -2.82 -36.65 24.45
CA LEU A 23 -3.71 -36.22 23.36
C LEU A 23 -5.11 -36.85 23.46
N ASP A 24 -5.45 -37.45 24.61
CA ASP A 24 -6.76 -38.06 24.84
C ASP A 24 -7.90 -37.01 24.78
N THR A 25 -8.98 -37.33 24.08
CA THR A 25 -10.14 -36.45 23.86
C THR A 25 -10.88 -36.08 25.15
N ARG A 26 -10.65 -36.80 26.25
CA ARG A 26 -11.24 -36.51 27.58
C ARG A 26 -10.60 -35.32 28.27
N HIS A 27 -9.43 -34.86 27.82
CA HIS A 27 -8.78 -33.68 28.40
C HIS A 27 -9.51 -32.39 28.03
N GLY A 28 -9.39 -31.37 28.88
CA GLY A 28 -9.97 -30.06 28.61
C GLY A 28 -9.33 -29.35 27.40
N VAL A 29 -10.13 -28.55 26.68
CA VAL A 29 -9.72 -27.81 25.46
C VAL A 29 -8.41 -27.04 25.65
N ARG A 30 -8.29 -26.25 26.72
CA ARG A 30 -7.09 -25.45 27.00
C ARG A 30 -5.84 -26.31 27.14
N TYR A 31 -5.96 -27.49 27.77
CA TYR A 31 -4.85 -28.42 27.92
C TYR A 31 -4.44 -29.00 26.57
N LEU A 32 -5.41 -29.49 25.78
CA LEU A 32 -5.16 -30.06 24.46
C LEU A 32 -4.47 -29.06 23.53
N LEU A 33 -4.94 -27.81 23.50
CA LEU A 33 -4.32 -26.75 22.68
C LEU A 33 -2.86 -26.49 23.08
N GLN A 34 -2.57 -26.45 24.38
CA GLN A 34 -1.20 -26.28 24.87
C GLN A 34 -0.29 -27.46 24.49
N VAL A 35 -0.79 -28.70 24.54
CA VAL A 35 -0.04 -29.88 24.13
C VAL A 35 0.21 -29.84 22.62
N LEU A 36 -0.82 -29.60 21.81
CA LEU A 36 -0.74 -29.55 20.35
C LEU A 36 0.22 -28.44 19.86
N GLU A 37 0.21 -27.28 20.49
CA GLU A 37 1.14 -26.19 20.19
C GLU A 37 2.60 -26.61 20.44
N ARG A 38 2.83 -27.39 21.50
CA ARG A 38 4.17 -27.88 21.89
C ARG A 38 4.64 -29.08 21.07
N LEU A 39 3.79 -29.72 20.27
CA LEU A 39 4.16 -30.89 19.48
C LEU A 39 5.26 -30.63 18.44
N GLY A 40 5.45 -29.40 17.95
CA GLY A 40 6.54 -29.09 17.00
C GLY A 40 6.64 -30.05 15.79
N LYS A 41 7.86 -30.32 15.32
CA LYS A 41 8.10 -31.31 14.25
C LYS A 41 7.86 -32.73 14.79
N LEU A 42 7.04 -33.50 14.07
CA LEU A 42 6.80 -34.91 14.36
C LEU A 42 7.75 -35.79 13.54
N PRO A 43 8.23 -36.92 14.07
CA PRO A 43 9.03 -37.86 13.30
C PRO A 43 8.15 -38.57 12.25
N PRO A 44 8.72 -39.00 11.09
CA PRO A 44 7.93 -39.61 10.01
C PRO A 44 7.19 -40.90 10.40
N ASP A 45 7.67 -41.61 11.41
CA ASP A 45 7.12 -42.85 11.95
C ASP A 45 6.19 -42.64 13.15
N PHE A 46 5.78 -41.40 13.43
CA PHE A 46 4.82 -41.08 14.48
C PHE A 46 3.46 -41.73 14.20
N ASP A 47 2.88 -42.38 15.21
CA ASP A 47 1.52 -42.94 15.14
C ASP A 47 0.48 -41.80 15.07
N PRO A 48 -0.24 -41.63 13.94
CA PRO A 48 -1.20 -40.53 13.78
C PRO A 48 -2.46 -40.71 14.62
N THR A 49 -2.73 -41.91 15.16
CA THR A 49 -4.01 -42.27 15.82
C THR A 49 -4.47 -41.27 16.89
N PRO A 50 -3.61 -40.80 17.83
CA PRO A 50 -4.05 -39.86 18.85
C PRO A 50 -4.46 -38.49 18.27
N LEU A 51 -3.81 -38.06 17.19
CA LEU A 51 -4.17 -36.82 16.51
C LEU A 51 -5.44 -36.98 15.66
N LEU A 52 -5.62 -38.14 15.03
CA LEU A 52 -6.84 -38.46 14.28
C LEU A 52 -8.08 -38.39 15.17
N ALA A 53 -8.02 -38.90 16.40
CA ALA A 53 -9.11 -38.77 17.37
C ALA A 53 -9.49 -37.30 17.67
N LEU A 54 -8.52 -36.38 17.62
CA LEU A 54 -8.74 -34.95 17.85
C LEU A 54 -9.30 -34.21 16.62
N VAL A 55 -9.26 -34.81 15.44
CA VAL A 55 -9.87 -34.23 14.22
C VAL A 55 -11.39 -34.19 14.30
N GLU A 56 -12.01 -35.04 15.12
CA GLU A 56 -13.46 -35.06 15.36
C GLU A 56 -13.88 -34.27 16.61
N HIS A 57 -12.93 -33.64 17.29
CA HIS A 57 -13.19 -32.95 18.55
C HIS A 57 -14.26 -31.84 18.38
N PRO A 58 -15.20 -31.65 19.33
CA PRO A 58 -16.30 -30.67 19.17
C PRO A 58 -15.81 -29.24 19.00
N HIS A 59 -14.67 -28.90 19.60
CA HIS A 59 -14.06 -27.57 19.52
C HIS A 59 -13.21 -27.38 18.25
N PRO A 60 -13.51 -26.40 17.36
CA PRO A 60 -12.80 -26.19 16.10
C PRO A 60 -11.30 -25.92 16.23
N GLU A 61 -10.88 -25.19 17.27
CA GLU A 61 -9.46 -24.89 17.47
C GLU A 61 -8.62 -26.16 17.73
N VAL A 62 -9.21 -27.16 18.41
CA VAL A 62 -8.54 -28.44 18.66
C VAL A 62 -8.43 -29.22 17.35
N ARG A 63 -9.50 -29.28 16.56
CA ARG A 63 -9.47 -29.89 15.21
C ARG A 63 -8.43 -29.23 14.33
N LEU A 64 -8.39 -27.89 14.30
CA LEU A 64 -7.40 -27.12 13.54
C LEU A 64 -5.97 -27.48 13.93
N ALA A 65 -5.68 -27.51 15.24
CA ALA A 65 -4.37 -27.83 15.75
C ALA A 65 -3.99 -29.31 15.50
N ALA A 66 -4.96 -30.23 15.57
CA ALA A 66 -4.77 -31.64 15.23
C ALA A 66 -4.44 -31.84 13.74
N VAL A 67 -5.20 -31.21 12.84
CA VAL A 67 -4.93 -31.23 11.38
C VAL A 67 -3.55 -30.64 11.08
N LYS A 68 -3.17 -29.53 11.74
CA LYS A 68 -1.81 -28.98 11.62
C LYS A 68 -0.74 -29.99 12.04
N GLY A 69 -0.95 -30.71 13.13
CA GLY A 69 -0.07 -31.78 13.59
C GLY A 69 0.07 -32.89 12.55
N LEU A 70 -1.05 -33.44 12.09
CA LEU A 70 -1.08 -34.51 11.09
C LEU A 70 -0.45 -34.11 9.76
N SER A 71 -0.67 -32.87 9.31
CA SER A 71 -0.13 -32.38 8.03
C SER A 71 1.41 -32.33 7.98
N ARG A 72 2.08 -32.37 9.15
CA ARG A 72 3.55 -32.40 9.25
C ARG A 72 4.15 -33.79 9.02
N LEU A 73 3.32 -34.84 9.06
CA LEU A 73 3.74 -36.20 8.81
C LEU A 73 3.95 -36.48 7.32
N GLU A 74 3.32 -35.68 6.44
CA GLU A 74 3.35 -35.85 4.99
C GLU A 74 3.01 -37.30 4.55
N ASN A 75 2.20 -37.99 5.37
CA ASN A 75 1.84 -39.39 5.17
C ASN A 75 0.71 -39.50 4.12
N PRO A 76 0.94 -40.16 2.96
CA PRO A 76 -0.06 -40.30 1.91
C PRO A 76 -1.37 -40.96 2.35
N ASN A 77 -1.31 -41.85 3.36
CA ASN A 77 -2.46 -42.57 3.88
C ASN A 77 -3.48 -41.65 4.60
N LEU A 78 -3.11 -40.38 4.86
CA LEU A 78 -4.00 -39.39 5.45
C LEU A 78 -4.93 -38.73 4.41
N LEU A 79 -4.66 -38.86 3.10
CA LEU A 79 -5.47 -38.22 2.07
C LEU A 79 -6.96 -38.61 2.15
N PRO A 80 -7.35 -39.90 2.21
CA PRO A 80 -8.75 -40.29 2.30
C PRO A 80 -9.44 -39.69 3.54
N ILE A 81 -8.75 -39.66 4.67
CA ILE A 81 -9.27 -39.13 5.94
C ILE A 81 -9.51 -37.62 5.83
N PHE A 82 -8.56 -36.86 5.28
CA PHE A 82 -8.75 -35.43 5.08
C PHE A 82 -9.86 -35.13 4.05
N ALA A 83 -9.95 -35.96 3.00
CA ALA A 83 -10.94 -35.83 1.94
C ALA A 83 -12.38 -36.11 2.42
N GLU A 84 -12.55 -37.04 3.36
CA GLU A 84 -13.83 -37.28 4.03
C GLU A 84 -14.14 -36.13 4.98
N ARG A 85 -13.19 -35.79 5.86
CA ARG A 85 -13.41 -34.80 6.92
C ARG A 85 -13.79 -33.41 6.40
N ILE A 86 -13.22 -32.99 5.27
CA ILE A 86 -13.50 -31.66 4.73
C ILE A 86 -14.97 -31.47 4.31
N LEU A 87 -15.66 -32.55 3.93
CA LEU A 87 -17.07 -32.52 3.49
C LEU A 87 -18.03 -32.23 4.64
N GLU A 88 -17.63 -32.54 5.87
CA GLU A 88 -18.45 -32.38 7.09
C GLU A 88 -18.02 -31.17 7.93
N GLU A 89 -16.93 -30.51 7.56
CA GLU A 89 -16.32 -29.48 8.39
C GLU A 89 -16.98 -28.11 8.18
N GLY A 90 -17.84 -27.73 9.13
CA GLY A 90 -18.51 -26.42 9.10
C GLY A 90 -17.59 -25.22 9.34
N ASN A 91 -16.45 -25.39 10.02
CA ASN A 91 -15.56 -24.28 10.35
C ASN A 91 -14.57 -23.96 9.21
N THR A 92 -14.64 -22.74 8.68
CA THR A 92 -13.75 -22.23 7.62
C THR A 92 -12.27 -22.47 7.91
N PHE A 93 -11.79 -22.18 9.12
CA PHE A 93 -10.36 -22.25 9.41
C PHE A 93 -9.87 -23.69 9.38
N VAL A 94 -10.69 -24.63 9.87
CA VAL A 94 -10.39 -26.06 9.81
C VAL A 94 -10.46 -26.57 8.36
N ARG A 95 -11.51 -26.21 7.58
CA ARG A 95 -11.57 -26.54 6.14
C ARG A 95 -10.33 -26.06 5.41
N ARG A 96 -9.96 -24.79 5.58
CA ARG A 96 -8.77 -24.21 4.95
C ARG A 96 -7.51 -25.00 5.31
N GLU A 97 -7.32 -25.37 6.59
CA GLU A 97 -6.16 -26.17 6.99
C GLU A 97 -6.21 -27.59 6.41
N LEU A 98 -7.37 -28.22 6.29
CA LEU A 98 -7.55 -29.50 5.60
C LEU A 98 -7.12 -29.39 4.12
N VAL A 99 -7.55 -28.34 3.41
CA VAL A 99 -7.09 -28.08 2.03
C VAL A 99 -5.57 -27.92 1.99
N SER A 100 -5.00 -27.17 2.93
CA SER A 100 -3.55 -27.02 3.02
C SER A 100 -2.85 -28.34 3.29
N ALA A 101 -3.41 -29.20 4.15
CA ALA A 101 -2.85 -30.51 4.49
C ALA A 101 -2.88 -31.43 3.26
N ILE A 102 -4.02 -31.49 2.56
CA ILE A 102 -4.18 -32.23 1.30
C ILE A 102 -3.16 -31.75 0.25
N GLY A 103 -3.02 -30.43 0.07
CA GLY A 103 -2.05 -29.87 -0.87
C GLY A 103 -0.58 -30.17 -0.53
N ARG A 104 -0.23 -30.26 0.76
CA ARG A 104 1.13 -30.63 1.21
C ARG A 104 1.50 -32.06 0.84
N LEU A 105 0.53 -32.98 0.74
CA LEU A 105 0.79 -34.36 0.34
C LEU A 105 1.29 -34.48 -1.11
N ARG A 106 1.00 -33.48 -1.97
CA ARG A 106 1.40 -33.45 -3.39
C ARG A 106 0.99 -34.69 -4.19
N LEU A 107 -0.15 -35.26 -3.82
CA LEU A 107 -0.75 -36.44 -4.46
C LEU A 107 -1.68 -36.02 -5.60
N PRO A 108 -1.44 -36.47 -6.85
CA PRO A 108 -2.34 -36.20 -7.99
C PRO A 108 -3.79 -36.64 -7.76
N GLU A 109 -4.01 -37.66 -6.93
CA GLU A 109 -5.32 -38.20 -6.53
C GLU A 109 -6.18 -37.14 -5.82
N ALA A 110 -5.56 -36.10 -5.26
CA ALA A 110 -6.26 -35.00 -4.60
C ALA A 110 -6.83 -33.96 -5.58
N ILE A 111 -6.37 -33.93 -6.85
CA ILE A 111 -6.75 -32.89 -7.82
C ILE A 111 -8.27 -32.75 -7.98
N PRO A 112 -9.06 -33.83 -8.16
CA PRO A 112 -10.51 -33.70 -8.33
C PRO A 112 -11.19 -33.06 -7.11
N LEU A 113 -10.74 -33.38 -5.89
CA LEU A 113 -11.25 -32.75 -4.67
C LEU A 113 -10.86 -31.28 -4.59
N LEU A 114 -9.60 -30.95 -4.88
CA LEU A 114 -9.11 -29.58 -4.85
C LEU A 114 -9.81 -28.70 -5.90
N CYS A 115 -10.12 -29.24 -7.08
CA CYS A 115 -10.92 -28.54 -8.09
C CYS A 115 -12.35 -28.25 -7.61
N ARG A 116 -13.01 -29.20 -6.92
CA ARG A 116 -14.33 -28.95 -6.31
C ARG A 116 -14.28 -27.84 -5.25
N LEU A 117 -13.19 -27.74 -4.49
CA LEU A 117 -13.02 -26.73 -3.44
C LEU A 117 -12.78 -25.32 -3.99
N LEU A 118 -12.65 -25.15 -5.31
CA LEU A 118 -12.68 -23.82 -5.95
C LEU A 118 -14.06 -23.16 -5.89
N GLU A 119 -15.11 -23.94 -5.60
CA GLU A 119 -16.50 -23.47 -5.44
C GLU A 119 -16.91 -23.30 -3.97
N ASP A 120 -15.98 -23.43 -3.01
CA ASP A 120 -16.30 -23.23 -1.58
C ASP A 120 -16.83 -21.81 -1.34
N PRO A 121 -17.90 -21.64 -0.52
CA PRO A 121 -18.45 -20.31 -0.25
C PRO A 121 -17.48 -19.37 0.46
N ASP A 122 -16.44 -19.88 1.12
CA ASP A 122 -15.43 -19.07 1.78
C ASP A 122 -14.19 -18.85 0.88
N PRO A 123 -13.90 -17.59 0.47
CA PRO A 123 -12.75 -17.28 -0.38
C PRO A 123 -11.41 -17.73 0.20
N LYS A 124 -11.27 -17.86 1.53
CA LYS A 124 -10.03 -18.36 2.16
C LYS A 124 -9.78 -19.82 1.82
N VAL A 125 -10.84 -20.63 1.69
CA VAL A 125 -10.75 -22.03 1.28
C VAL A 125 -10.40 -22.12 -0.20
N VAL A 126 -11.08 -21.33 -1.04
CA VAL A 126 -10.81 -21.24 -2.49
C VAL A 126 -9.36 -20.83 -2.77
N LEU A 127 -8.85 -19.77 -2.12
CA LEU A 127 -7.45 -19.33 -2.25
C LEU A 127 -6.46 -20.41 -1.83
N GLN A 128 -6.79 -21.18 -0.79
CA GLN A 128 -5.95 -22.29 -0.36
C GLN A 128 -6.00 -23.49 -1.32
N ALA A 129 -7.14 -23.73 -1.97
CA ALA A 129 -7.30 -24.73 -3.03
C ALA A 129 -6.52 -24.34 -4.29
N ILE A 130 -6.59 -23.07 -4.72
CA ILE A 130 -5.74 -22.51 -5.78
C ILE A 130 -4.26 -22.77 -5.46
N ARG A 131 -3.81 -22.40 -4.26
CA ARG A 131 -2.43 -22.62 -3.82
C ARG A 131 -2.01 -24.09 -3.88
N ALA A 132 -2.89 -25.02 -3.48
CA ALA A 132 -2.63 -26.45 -3.55
C ALA A 132 -2.55 -26.95 -5.00
N LEU A 133 -3.45 -26.48 -5.87
CA LEU A 133 -3.50 -26.82 -7.29
C LEU A 133 -2.30 -26.27 -8.08
N LEU A 134 -1.74 -25.12 -7.69
CA LEU A 134 -0.57 -24.53 -8.37
C LEU A 134 0.66 -25.45 -8.34
N CYS A 135 0.78 -26.36 -7.37
CA CYS A 135 1.81 -27.41 -7.38
C CYS A 135 1.69 -28.36 -8.59
N PHE A 136 0.52 -28.44 -9.20
CA PHE A 136 0.18 -29.26 -10.36
C PHE A 136 -0.10 -28.42 -11.62
N ARG A 137 0.33 -27.15 -11.67
CA ARG A 137 0.02 -26.20 -12.75
C ARG A 137 0.39 -26.64 -14.18
N HIS A 138 1.24 -27.65 -14.31
CA HIS A 138 1.65 -28.23 -15.59
C HIS A 138 0.61 -29.18 -16.19
N ARG A 139 -0.42 -29.57 -15.43
CA ARG A 139 -1.49 -30.45 -15.90
C ARG A 139 -2.63 -29.63 -16.52
N ASP A 140 -3.08 -30.04 -17.70
CA ASP A 140 -4.13 -29.33 -18.43
C ASP A 140 -5.46 -29.30 -17.69
N GLU A 141 -5.82 -30.37 -16.99
CA GLU A 141 -7.01 -30.43 -16.12
C GLU A 141 -7.00 -29.30 -15.08
N VAL A 142 -5.87 -29.09 -14.41
CA VAL A 142 -5.72 -28.05 -13.39
C VAL A 142 -5.84 -26.66 -14.01
N ARG A 143 -5.19 -26.44 -15.15
CA ARG A 143 -5.27 -25.16 -15.89
C ARG A 143 -6.71 -24.85 -16.31
N THR A 144 -7.45 -25.86 -16.74
CA THR A 144 -8.85 -25.74 -17.18
C THR A 144 -9.75 -25.26 -16.05
N HIS A 145 -9.48 -25.66 -14.80
CA HIS A 145 -10.21 -25.21 -13.63
C HIS A 145 -9.73 -23.85 -13.07
N LEU A 146 -8.44 -23.52 -13.19
CA LEU A 146 -7.89 -22.28 -12.64
C LEU A 146 -8.10 -21.06 -13.54
N LEU A 147 -7.98 -21.20 -14.86
CA LEU A 147 -8.10 -20.05 -15.79
C LEU A 147 -9.45 -19.31 -15.73
N PRO A 148 -10.62 -19.98 -15.59
CA PRO A 148 -11.90 -19.29 -15.45
C PRO A 148 -11.96 -18.33 -14.24
N LEU A 149 -11.16 -18.59 -13.20
CA LEU A 149 -11.11 -17.76 -12.00
C LEU A 149 -10.48 -16.37 -12.24
N MET A 150 -9.93 -16.10 -13.43
CA MET A 150 -9.54 -14.75 -13.86
C MET A 150 -10.71 -13.75 -13.85
N ASN A 151 -11.95 -14.24 -13.90
CA ASN A 151 -13.16 -13.41 -13.85
C ASN A 151 -13.99 -13.67 -12.57
N HIS A 152 -13.37 -14.23 -11.54
CA HIS A 152 -14.06 -14.54 -10.29
C HIS A 152 -14.52 -13.25 -9.59
N PRO A 153 -15.73 -13.20 -8.98
CA PRO A 153 -16.27 -11.99 -8.36
C PRO A 153 -15.45 -11.49 -7.16
N ASN A 154 -14.72 -12.38 -6.48
CA ASN A 154 -13.76 -12.01 -5.45
C ASN A 154 -12.45 -11.54 -6.07
N GLU A 155 -12.07 -10.30 -5.77
CA GLU A 155 -10.92 -9.60 -6.33
C GLU A 155 -9.58 -10.24 -5.94
N LEU A 156 -9.47 -10.81 -4.74
CA LEU A 156 -8.26 -11.50 -4.31
C LEU A 156 -8.02 -12.76 -5.14
N ILE A 157 -9.06 -13.56 -5.39
CA ILE A 157 -8.97 -14.75 -6.23
C ILE A 157 -8.57 -14.37 -7.65
N CYS A 158 -9.25 -13.37 -8.22
CA CYS A 158 -8.92 -12.83 -9.54
C CYS A 158 -7.46 -12.38 -9.63
N SER A 159 -6.98 -11.59 -8.66
CA SER A 159 -5.60 -11.07 -8.64
C SER A 159 -4.54 -12.17 -8.55
N VAL A 160 -4.78 -13.23 -7.76
CA VAL A 160 -3.84 -14.37 -7.63
C VAL A 160 -3.73 -15.10 -8.96
N ILE A 161 -4.84 -15.34 -9.64
CA ILE A 161 -4.85 -16.08 -10.92
C ILE A 161 -4.23 -15.22 -12.03
N GLN A 162 -4.53 -13.92 -12.07
CA GLN A 162 -3.89 -12.99 -13.00
C GLN A 162 -2.37 -12.94 -12.80
N ARG A 163 -1.88 -13.00 -11.57
CA ARG A 163 -0.44 -13.05 -11.30
C ARG A 163 0.20 -14.34 -11.81
N GLU A 164 -0.47 -15.48 -11.64
CA GLU A 164 0.09 -16.80 -11.99
C GLU A 164 -0.02 -17.15 -13.48
N PHE A 165 -1.03 -16.62 -14.17
CA PHE A 165 -1.37 -16.98 -15.57
C PHE A 165 -1.53 -15.78 -16.51
N GLY A 166 -1.53 -14.54 -16.01
CA GLY A 166 -1.59 -13.34 -16.84
C GLY A 166 -0.30 -13.10 -17.62
N GLN A 167 -0.38 -12.22 -18.62
CA GLN A 167 0.79 -11.78 -19.35
C GLN A 167 1.65 -10.89 -18.45
N ALA A 168 2.98 -11.10 -18.48
CA ALA A 168 3.90 -10.18 -17.83
C ALA A 168 3.72 -8.78 -18.44
N ARG A 169 3.52 -7.77 -17.59
CA ARG A 169 3.57 -6.38 -18.05
C ARG A 169 5.01 -6.09 -18.46
N GLU A 170 5.24 -5.77 -19.73
CA GLU A 170 6.53 -5.26 -20.16
C GLU A 170 6.79 -3.92 -19.45
N SER A 171 7.95 -3.79 -18.82
CA SER A 171 8.36 -2.50 -18.24
C SER A 171 8.62 -1.53 -19.38
N SER A 172 7.97 -0.37 -19.31
CA SER A 172 8.14 0.71 -20.30
C SER A 172 9.42 1.53 -20.08
N GLY A 173 10.08 1.34 -18.93
CA GLY A 173 11.29 2.07 -18.54
C GLY A 173 12.53 1.64 -19.32
N ARG A 174 13.19 2.60 -19.98
CA ARG A 174 14.48 2.38 -20.68
C ARG A 174 15.69 2.33 -19.74
N LEU A 175 15.56 2.85 -18.52
CA LEU A 175 16.64 2.97 -17.54
C LEU A 175 16.44 1.97 -16.38
N PRO A 176 17.54 1.57 -15.69
CA PRO A 176 17.44 0.79 -14.46
C PRO A 176 16.49 1.45 -13.45
N HIS A 177 15.81 0.64 -12.65
CA HIS A 177 14.76 1.12 -11.74
C HIS A 177 15.20 2.25 -10.79
N PRO A 178 16.41 2.25 -10.20
CA PRO A 178 16.88 3.35 -9.34
C PRO A 178 17.24 4.63 -10.10
N VAL A 179 17.39 4.58 -11.42
CA VAL A 179 17.96 5.68 -12.22
C VAL A 179 16.86 6.48 -12.89
N SER A 180 16.99 7.81 -12.82
CA SER A 180 16.18 8.78 -13.56
C SER A 180 17.05 9.49 -14.61
N PRO A 181 16.45 10.01 -15.70
CA PRO A 181 17.17 10.81 -16.68
C PRO A 181 17.87 12.02 -16.04
N ASP A 182 19.16 12.19 -16.30
CA ASP A 182 19.96 13.25 -15.66
C ASP A 182 19.45 14.65 -15.98
N TRP A 183 18.94 14.84 -17.20
CA TRP A 183 18.43 16.12 -17.65
C TRP A 183 17.17 16.60 -16.89
N LEU A 184 16.49 15.72 -16.14
CA LEU A 184 15.36 16.06 -15.27
C LEU A 184 15.76 16.41 -13.82
N LYS A 185 17.01 16.14 -13.42
CA LYS A 185 17.44 16.26 -12.02
C LYS A 185 17.63 17.72 -11.58
N ASN A 186 17.20 18.01 -10.36
CA ASN A 186 17.25 19.33 -9.71
C ASN A 186 16.73 20.46 -10.60
N LEU A 187 15.64 20.21 -11.31
CA LEU A 187 15.11 21.12 -12.30
C LEU A 187 13.79 21.71 -11.83
N MET A 188 13.66 23.03 -11.89
CA MET A 188 12.39 23.72 -11.77
C MET A 188 12.07 24.42 -13.09
N VAL A 189 10.84 24.23 -13.58
CA VAL A 189 10.38 24.80 -14.85
C VAL A 189 9.19 25.72 -14.63
N CYS A 190 9.26 26.93 -15.22
CA CYS A 190 8.13 27.84 -15.29
C CYS A 190 7.24 27.46 -16.49
N GLY A 191 6.05 26.92 -16.26
CA GLY A 191 5.16 26.49 -17.34
C GLY A 191 3.92 25.72 -16.90
N ASP A 192 3.07 25.34 -17.86
CA ASP A 192 1.92 24.48 -17.61
C ASP A 192 2.35 23.02 -17.47
N VAL A 193 1.94 22.39 -16.37
CA VAL A 193 2.34 21.02 -16.05
C VAL A 193 1.88 19.98 -17.08
N LEU A 194 0.71 20.15 -17.70
CA LEU A 194 0.24 19.17 -18.69
C LEU A 194 1.01 19.29 -20.00
N GLU A 195 1.42 20.50 -20.37
CA GLU A 195 2.28 20.72 -21.53
C GLU A 195 3.68 20.16 -21.30
N LEU A 196 4.24 20.37 -20.10
CA LEU A 196 5.55 19.85 -19.72
C LEU A 196 5.59 18.33 -19.69
N LEU A 197 4.59 17.70 -19.06
CA LEU A 197 4.55 16.25 -18.86
C LEU A 197 4.56 15.46 -20.18
N ALA A 198 4.08 16.06 -21.29
CA ALA A 198 4.15 15.45 -22.62
C ALA A 198 5.57 15.07 -23.06
N TYR A 199 6.60 15.74 -22.52
CA TYR A 199 8.01 15.50 -22.83
C TYR A 199 8.74 14.68 -21.75
N VAL A 200 8.09 14.36 -20.63
CA VAL A 200 8.70 13.59 -19.54
C VAL A 200 8.51 12.09 -19.84
N PRO A 201 9.59 11.29 -19.93
CA PRO A 201 9.48 9.86 -20.20
C PRO A 201 8.68 9.12 -19.11
N SER A 202 7.99 8.05 -19.51
CA SER A 202 7.34 7.14 -18.56
C SER A 202 8.36 6.53 -17.60
N GLU A 203 7.93 6.21 -16.37
CA GLU A 203 8.78 5.55 -15.37
C GLU A 203 10.12 6.25 -15.10
N SER A 204 10.08 7.59 -15.01
CA SER A 204 11.22 8.45 -14.73
C SER A 204 11.27 8.98 -13.30
N VAL A 205 10.16 8.94 -12.54
CA VAL A 205 10.02 9.54 -11.20
C VAL A 205 9.81 8.48 -10.12
N HIS A 206 10.41 8.68 -8.95
CA HIS A 206 10.36 7.75 -7.81
C HIS A 206 9.36 8.15 -6.73
N LEU A 207 9.10 9.44 -6.58
CA LEU A 207 8.11 9.96 -5.64
C LEU A 207 7.47 11.19 -6.23
N THR A 208 6.15 11.25 -6.25
CA THR A 208 5.44 12.53 -6.42
C THR A 208 4.87 12.94 -5.07
N PHE A 209 5.18 14.15 -4.59
CA PHE A 209 4.54 14.74 -3.42
C PHE A 209 4.06 16.14 -3.77
N THR A 210 2.78 16.42 -3.53
CA THR A 210 2.18 17.70 -3.92
C THR A 210 0.94 18.04 -3.10
N SER A 211 0.55 19.31 -3.20
CA SER A 211 -0.75 19.83 -2.77
C SER A 211 -1.37 20.61 -3.93
N PRO A 212 -2.48 20.15 -4.52
CA PRO A 212 -3.04 20.80 -5.69
C PRO A 212 -3.58 22.21 -5.38
N PRO A 213 -3.71 23.08 -6.39
CA PRO A 213 -4.39 24.36 -6.24
C PRO A 213 -5.84 24.13 -5.81
N TYR A 214 -6.27 24.71 -4.70
CA TYR A 214 -7.64 24.52 -4.23
C TYR A 214 -8.65 25.23 -5.13
N TYR A 215 -9.82 24.61 -5.35
CA TYR A 215 -10.90 25.10 -6.21
C TYR A 215 -11.31 26.57 -6.00
N ASN A 216 -11.15 27.11 -4.79
CA ASN A 216 -11.52 28.50 -4.45
C ASN A 216 -10.32 29.39 -4.10
N ALA A 217 -9.09 28.98 -4.42
CA ALA A 217 -7.90 29.83 -4.24
C ALA A 217 -8.11 31.11 -5.07
N ARG A 218 -8.08 32.25 -4.40
CA ARG A 218 -8.70 33.50 -4.85
C ARG A 218 -8.08 34.14 -6.09
N ASP A 219 -6.92 33.68 -6.54
CA ASP A 219 -6.07 34.53 -7.37
C ASP A 219 -5.58 33.90 -8.71
N TYR A 220 -5.74 32.59 -8.98
CA TYR A 220 -5.08 31.99 -10.18
C TYR A 220 -5.85 30.93 -10.98
N THR A 221 -6.94 30.34 -10.46
CA THR A 221 -7.67 29.26 -11.17
C THR A 221 -9.17 29.45 -11.10
N LEU A 222 -9.78 29.90 -12.20
CA LEU A 222 -11.23 30.02 -12.36
C LEU A 222 -11.81 28.73 -12.95
N TYR A 223 -11.98 27.71 -12.12
CA TYR A 223 -12.75 26.52 -12.50
C TYR A 223 -14.25 26.87 -12.54
N ARG A 224 -14.97 26.47 -13.60
CA ARG A 224 -16.42 26.73 -13.75
C ARG A 224 -17.24 25.86 -12.80
N SER A 225 -16.74 24.67 -12.45
CA SER A 225 -17.41 23.74 -11.55
C SER A 225 -16.44 22.88 -10.76
N TYR A 226 -16.92 22.31 -9.65
CA TYR A 226 -16.15 21.36 -8.85
C TYR A 226 -15.72 20.12 -9.66
N GLU A 227 -16.57 19.65 -10.58
CA GLU A 227 -16.23 18.51 -11.44
C GLU A 227 -15.10 18.85 -12.41
N GLU A 228 -15.14 20.03 -13.04
CA GLU A 228 -14.04 20.49 -13.93
C GLU A 228 -12.69 20.55 -13.18
N TYR A 229 -12.71 20.94 -11.90
CA TYR A 229 -11.54 20.87 -11.04
C TYR A 229 -11.05 19.43 -10.84
N LEU A 230 -11.94 18.49 -10.53
CA LEU A 230 -11.58 17.08 -10.38
C LEU A 230 -11.08 16.49 -11.71
N GLU A 231 -11.67 16.84 -12.85
CA GLU A 231 -11.24 16.42 -14.19
C GLU A 231 -9.84 16.96 -14.52
N PHE A 232 -9.54 18.21 -14.17
CA PHE A 232 -8.20 18.76 -14.28
C PHE A 232 -7.19 17.95 -13.47
N LEU A 233 -7.49 17.65 -12.20
CA LEU A 233 -6.63 16.81 -11.37
C LEU A 233 -6.45 15.41 -11.96
N VAL A 234 -7.51 14.79 -12.48
CA VAL A 234 -7.44 13.47 -13.12
C VAL A 234 -6.52 13.49 -14.35
N ARG A 235 -6.56 14.55 -15.16
CA ARG A 235 -5.65 14.71 -16.31
C ARG A 235 -4.20 14.75 -15.85
N VAL A 236 -3.89 15.57 -14.84
CA VAL A 236 -2.53 15.68 -14.30
C VAL A 236 -2.10 14.34 -13.68
N PHE A 237 -2.94 13.74 -12.85
CA PHE A 237 -2.58 12.53 -12.12
C PHE A 237 -2.49 11.27 -12.99
N ARG A 238 -3.14 11.26 -14.16
CA ARG A 238 -2.88 10.24 -15.19
C ARG A 238 -1.47 10.33 -15.73
N GLU A 239 -0.97 11.53 -15.98
CA GLU A 239 0.43 11.73 -16.40
C GLU A 239 1.41 11.46 -15.25
N VAL A 240 1.07 11.83 -14.00
CA VAL A 240 1.84 11.44 -12.81
C VAL A 240 1.98 9.93 -12.72
N HIS A 241 0.89 9.17 -12.93
CA HIS A 241 0.93 7.71 -12.95
C HIS A 241 1.87 7.16 -14.03
N ARG A 242 1.80 7.74 -15.24
CA ARG A 242 2.66 7.35 -16.37
C ARG A 242 4.15 7.54 -16.05
N ILE A 243 4.53 8.69 -15.51
CA ILE A 243 5.94 9.00 -15.19
C ILE A 243 6.43 8.32 -13.90
N THR A 244 5.52 7.97 -12.99
CA THR A 244 5.88 7.25 -11.76
C THR A 244 6.37 5.86 -12.13
N LYS A 245 7.50 5.44 -11.57
CA LYS A 245 8.03 4.07 -11.75
C LYS A 245 7.11 3.03 -11.09
N GLU A 246 7.09 1.82 -11.61
CA GLU A 246 6.33 0.72 -11.02
C GLU A 246 6.61 0.54 -9.52
N GLY A 247 5.56 0.37 -8.71
CA GLY A 247 5.70 0.15 -7.28
C GLY A 247 6.21 1.36 -6.48
N ARG A 248 6.29 2.55 -7.10
CA ARG A 248 6.67 3.82 -6.48
C ARG A 248 5.48 4.68 -6.09
N PHE A 249 5.75 5.73 -5.31
CA PHE A 249 4.73 6.41 -4.52
C PHE A 249 4.26 7.73 -5.15
N PHE A 250 2.97 7.98 -4.96
CA PHE A 250 2.34 9.28 -5.16
C PHE A 250 1.65 9.67 -3.85
N VAL A 251 2.10 10.74 -3.24
CA VAL A 251 1.58 11.26 -1.97
C VAL A 251 0.88 12.59 -2.23
N LEU A 252 -0.40 12.67 -1.85
CA LEU A 252 -1.28 13.78 -2.18
C LEU A 252 -1.81 14.44 -0.90
N ASN A 253 -1.36 15.66 -0.62
CA ASN A 253 -1.92 16.47 0.47
C ASN A 253 -3.16 17.22 -0.01
N THR A 254 -4.32 16.96 0.58
CA THR A 254 -5.56 17.70 0.31
C THR A 254 -6.42 17.83 1.57
N SER A 255 -7.38 18.76 1.55
CA SER A 255 -8.30 18.95 2.67
C SER A 255 -9.74 19.13 2.20
N PRO A 256 -10.75 18.70 3.00
CA PRO A 256 -12.13 18.99 2.68
C PRO A 256 -12.43 20.48 2.81
N MET A 257 -12.79 21.09 1.70
CA MET A 257 -12.91 22.53 1.55
C MET A 257 -14.29 23.04 1.92
N LEU A 258 -14.37 24.15 2.67
CA LEU A 258 -15.63 24.79 3.06
C LEU A 258 -16.05 25.85 2.04
N ILE A 259 -17.23 25.68 1.45
CA ILE A 259 -17.89 26.69 0.63
C ILE A 259 -18.78 27.55 1.55
N PRO A 260 -18.50 28.86 1.67
CA PRO A 260 -19.33 29.74 2.48
C PRO A 260 -20.74 29.85 1.88
N ARG A 261 -21.73 30.13 2.73
CA ARG A 261 -23.08 30.41 2.26
C ARG A 261 -23.10 31.73 1.49
N MET A 262 -23.90 31.80 0.43
CA MET A 262 -24.11 33.05 -0.32
C MET A 262 -24.89 34.09 0.49
N SER A 263 -25.88 33.66 1.27
CA SER A 263 -26.68 34.54 2.13
C SER A 263 -27.28 33.78 3.31
N ARG A 264 -28.02 34.47 4.20
CA ARG A 264 -28.70 33.84 5.35
C ARG A 264 -29.73 32.77 4.97
N LYS A 265 -30.25 32.80 3.73
CA LYS A 265 -31.20 31.80 3.20
C LYS A 265 -30.52 30.53 2.67
N HIS A 266 -29.19 30.54 2.55
CA HIS A 266 -28.41 29.43 1.99
C HIS A 266 -27.60 28.73 3.08
N SER A 267 -27.36 27.44 2.90
CA SER A 267 -26.44 26.66 3.73
C SER A 267 -25.02 26.71 3.16
N SER A 268 -24.02 26.59 4.03
CA SER A 268 -22.64 26.31 3.62
C SER A 268 -22.51 24.86 3.17
N LYS A 269 -21.69 24.58 2.16
CA LYS A 269 -21.37 23.22 1.71
C LYS A 269 -19.93 22.87 2.01
N ARG A 270 -19.59 21.58 2.03
CA ARG A 270 -18.20 21.11 2.07
C ARG A 270 -17.96 20.19 0.88
N TYR A 271 -16.89 20.45 0.14
CA TYR A 271 -16.39 19.53 -0.87
C TYR A 271 -15.36 18.60 -0.24
N ALA A 272 -15.50 17.31 -0.52
CA ALA A 272 -14.78 16.24 0.14
C ALA A 272 -13.58 15.80 -0.72
N ILE A 273 -12.79 16.78 -1.19
CA ILE A 273 -11.70 16.61 -2.18
C ILE A 273 -10.91 15.29 -2.03
N PRO A 274 -10.30 14.95 -0.87
CA PRO A 274 -9.55 13.70 -0.71
C PRO A 274 -10.39 12.44 -1.04
N PHE A 275 -11.66 12.44 -0.66
CA PHE A 275 -12.57 11.31 -0.86
C PHE A 275 -13.12 11.27 -2.28
N ASP A 276 -13.34 12.43 -2.90
CA ASP A 276 -13.86 12.52 -4.26
C ASP A 276 -12.78 12.15 -5.29
N ILE A 277 -11.50 12.48 -5.03
CA ILE A 277 -10.39 12.14 -5.94
C ILE A 277 -9.92 10.69 -5.78
N HIS A 278 -10.05 10.10 -4.59
CA HIS A 278 -9.62 8.73 -4.30
C HIS A 278 -10.09 7.66 -5.33
N PRO A 279 -11.40 7.48 -5.62
CA PRO A 279 -11.83 6.44 -6.56
C PRO A 279 -11.31 6.69 -7.98
N ARG A 280 -11.07 7.95 -8.35
CA ARG A 280 -10.50 8.33 -9.66
C ARG A 280 -9.02 7.91 -9.74
N LEU A 281 -8.26 8.05 -8.66
CA LEU A 281 -6.87 7.58 -8.57
C LEU A 281 -6.77 6.06 -8.63
N ILE A 282 -7.68 5.34 -7.95
CA ILE A 282 -7.78 3.87 -8.10
C ILE A 282 -8.06 3.50 -9.55
N GLY A 283 -9.01 4.18 -10.21
CA GLY A 283 -9.33 3.96 -11.62
C GLY A 283 -8.19 4.28 -12.61
N ILE A 284 -7.25 5.16 -12.25
CA ILE A 284 -6.03 5.43 -13.03
C ILE A 284 -5.02 4.27 -12.91
N GLY A 285 -5.09 3.47 -11.85
CA GLY A 285 -4.17 2.34 -11.60
C GLY A 285 -3.18 2.59 -10.45
N PHE A 286 -3.51 3.50 -9.53
CA PHE A 286 -2.85 3.56 -8.23
C PHE A 286 -3.52 2.61 -7.23
N GLU A 287 -2.74 2.13 -6.27
CA GLU A 287 -3.19 1.42 -5.08
C GLU A 287 -3.16 2.37 -3.89
N PHE A 288 -4.18 2.35 -3.06
CA PHE A 288 -4.19 3.10 -1.81
C PHE A 288 -3.39 2.35 -0.75
N ILE A 289 -2.48 3.08 -0.08
CA ILE A 289 -1.58 2.52 0.93
C ILE A 289 -1.96 3.02 2.32
N ASP A 290 -2.18 4.33 2.49
CA ASP A 290 -2.44 4.93 3.80
C ASP A 290 -3.15 6.28 3.70
N ASP A 291 -3.87 6.65 4.76
CA ASP A 291 -4.51 7.96 4.97
C ASP A 291 -3.88 8.69 6.16
N ILE A 292 -2.71 9.27 5.94
CA ILE A 292 -2.06 10.06 6.99
C ILE A 292 -2.88 11.33 7.26
N ILE A 293 -3.25 11.52 8.52
CA ILE A 293 -4.00 12.67 9.03
C ILE A 293 -2.99 13.68 9.57
N TRP A 294 -2.77 14.77 8.84
CA TRP A 294 -1.99 15.89 9.32
C TRP A 294 -2.85 16.77 10.23
N VAL A 295 -2.56 16.73 11.53
CA VAL A 295 -3.24 17.52 12.57
C VAL A 295 -2.47 18.81 12.82
N LYS A 296 -3.17 19.93 12.65
CA LYS A 296 -2.70 21.28 12.99
C LYS A 296 -3.13 21.65 14.41
N PRO A 297 -2.42 22.57 15.08
CA PRO A 297 -2.84 23.09 16.38
C PRO A 297 -4.28 23.65 16.32
N PRO A 298 -5.09 23.52 17.40
CA PRO A 298 -6.48 23.94 17.41
C PRO A 298 -6.74 25.40 17.00
N GLY A 299 -5.78 26.29 17.29
CA GLY A 299 -5.84 27.71 16.94
C GLY A 299 -5.71 28.03 15.44
N SER A 300 -5.29 27.06 14.62
CA SER A 300 -5.09 27.25 13.18
C SER A 300 -6.39 27.20 12.36
N ALA A 301 -7.48 26.74 12.95
CA ALA A 301 -8.76 26.58 12.25
C ALA A 301 -9.73 27.75 12.49
N LYS A 302 -10.50 28.11 11.45
CA LYS A 302 -11.60 29.08 11.60
C LYS A 302 -12.62 28.56 12.61
N ASN A 303 -13.02 29.41 13.56
CA ASN A 303 -14.04 29.04 14.55
C ASN A 303 -15.42 28.88 13.89
N ARG A 304 -15.91 27.65 13.84
CA ARG A 304 -17.23 27.25 13.32
C ARG A 304 -18.22 26.90 14.43
N ASN A 305 -17.73 26.83 15.66
CA ASN A 305 -18.48 26.34 16.81
C ASN A 305 -19.08 27.47 17.65
N GLY A 306 -18.85 28.74 17.32
CA GLY A 306 -19.26 29.89 18.15
C GLY A 306 -20.74 29.90 18.53
N GLY A 307 -21.65 29.68 17.57
CA GLY A 307 -23.09 29.66 17.85
C GLY A 307 -23.52 28.47 18.73
N PHE A 308 -22.89 27.32 18.59
CA PHE A 308 -23.15 26.16 19.45
C PHE A 308 -22.51 26.33 20.82
N PHE A 309 -21.33 26.93 20.92
CA PHE A 309 -20.71 27.31 22.19
C PHE A 309 -21.65 28.19 23.03
N GLN A 310 -22.32 29.15 22.40
CA GLN A 310 -23.26 30.06 23.06
C GLN A 310 -24.59 29.40 23.45
N HIS A 311 -25.18 28.59 22.56
CA HIS A 311 -26.57 28.15 22.73
C HIS A 311 -26.77 26.66 23.02
N ARG A 312 -25.76 25.82 22.78
CA ARG A 312 -25.77 24.35 22.95
C ARG A 312 -26.96 23.64 22.28
N LYS A 313 -27.57 24.25 21.27
CA LYS A 313 -28.73 23.70 20.56
C LYS A 313 -28.30 22.49 19.70
N PRO A 314 -29.01 21.34 19.79
CA PRO A 314 -28.85 20.23 18.86
C PRO A 314 -28.94 20.71 17.40
N LEU A 315 -28.26 20.01 16.49
CA LEU A 315 -28.08 20.38 15.06
C LEU A 315 -27.20 21.63 14.80
N GLY A 316 -26.82 22.37 15.84
CA GLY A 316 -25.94 23.54 15.73
C GLY A 316 -24.44 23.24 15.78
N TYR A 317 -24.05 22.05 16.24
CA TYR A 317 -22.65 21.68 16.43
C TYR A 317 -21.90 21.57 15.09
N LYS A 318 -20.77 22.28 14.99
CA LYS A 318 -19.87 22.21 13.84
C LYS A 318 -18.43 22.26 14.35
N ALA A 319 -17.72 21.14 14.22
CA ALA A 319 -16.31 21.06 14.59
C ALA A 319 -15.44 22.03 13.77
N ASN A 320 -14.41 22.57 14.41
CA ASN A 320 -13.35 23.30 13.73
C ASN A 320 -12.46 22.28 12.99
N SER A 321 -12.25 22.48 11.70
CA SER A 321 -11.45 21.56 10.88
C SER A 321 -9.97 21.89 11.05
N VAL A 322 -9.26 21.07 11.82
CA VAL A 322 -7.82 21.23 12.09
C VAL A 322 -6.96 20.22 11.34
N VAL A 323 -7.55 19.44 10.44
CA VAL A 323 -6.86 18.34 9.75
C VAL A 323 -6.80 18.52 8.24
N GLU A 324 -5.71 18.06 7.65
CA GLU A 324 -5.58 17.75 6.23
C GLU A 324 -5.23 16.27 6.05
N TYR A 325 -5.43 15.74 4.83
CA TYR A 325 -5.17 14.35 4.48
C TYR A 325 -3.97 14.29 3.55
N VAL A 326 -2.93 13.59 4.00
CA VAL A 326 -1.75 13.23 3.22
C VAL A 326 -1.98 11.80 2.75
N MET A 327 -2.70 11.67 1.64
CA MET A 327 -3.08 10.36 1.11
C MET A 327 -1.91 9.71 0.39
N VAL A 328 -1.59 8.47 0.74
CA VAL A 328 -0.45 7.73 0.21
C VAL A 328 -0.95 6.71 -0.80
N TYR A 329 -0.47 6.85 -2.03
CA TYR A 329 -0.74 5.93 -3.11
C TYR A 329 0.54 5.32 -3.65
N ARG A 330 0.42 4.16 -4.28
CA ARG A 330 1.52 3.48 -4.98
C ARG A 330 1.07 3.10 -6.38
N LYS A 331 1.92 3.28 -7.39
CA LYS A 331 1.65 2.74 -8.73
C LYS A 331 1.55 1.23 -8.63
N ALA A 332 0.43 0.67 -9.08
CA ALA A 332 0.12 -0.75 -8.88
C ALA A 332 1.24 -1.67 -9.39
N THR A 333 1.55 -2.71 -8.59
CA THR A 333 2.58 -3.71 -8.92
C THR A 333 2.27 -5.03 -8.23
N ASP A 334 2.60 -6.14 -8.88
CA ASP A 334 2.56 -7.49 -8.31
C ASP A 334 3.87 -7.86 -7.58
N LYS A 335 4.86 -6.98 -7.64
CA LYS A 335 6.18 -7.17 -7.05
C LYS A 335 6.16 -6.83 -5.56
N LEU A 336 6.89 -7.63 -4.78
CA LEU A 336 7.05 -7.38 -3.35
C LEU A 336 7.91 -6.14 -3.12
N ILE A 337 7.77 -5.51 -1.95
CA ILE A 337 8.59 -4.35 -1.59
C ILE A 337 10.09 -4.64 -1.65
N ASP A 338 10.51 -5.86 -1.27
CA ASP A 338 11.89 -6.33 -1.39
C ASP A 338 12.45 -6.24 -2.80
N TRP A 339 11.61 -6.39 -3.83
CA TRP A 339 12.06 -6.23 -5.22
C TRP A 339 12.55 -4.81 -5.46
N ASN A 340 11.82 -3.79 -4.97
CA ASN A 340 12.23 -2.39 -5.06
C ASN A 340 13.54 -2.13 -4.33
N ILE A 341 13.67 -2.63 -3.10
CA ILE A 341 14.82 -2.38 -2.22
C ILE A 341 16.09 -2.99 -2.83
N ARG A 342 16.01 -4.22 -3.34
CA ARG A 342 17.16 -4.95 -3.93
C ARG A 342 17.66 -4.33 -5.24
N GLN A 343 16.99 -3.32 -5.79
CA GLN A 343 17.49 -2.58 -6.94
C GLN A 343 18.59 -1.58 -6.55
N TYR A 344 18.71 -1.21 -5.28
CA TYR A 344 19.68 -0.21 -4.81
C TYR A 344 20.96 -0.85 -4.29
N ASP A 345 22.07 -0.11 -4.42
CA ASP A 345 23.29 -0.41 -3.70
C ASP A 345 23.06 -0.37 -2.19
N GLN A 346 23.68 -1.30 -1.47
CA GLN A 346 23.53 -1.44 -0.01
C GLN A 346 23.92 -0.15 0.73
N THR A 347 24.93 0.58 0.23
CA THR A 347 25.36 1.86 0.80
C THR A 347 24.27 2.93 0.72
N VAL A 348 23.51 2.98 -0.38
CA VAL A 348 22.37 3.89 -0.56
C VAL A 348 21.24 3.50 0.39
N VAL A 349 20.96 2.20 0.53
CA VAL A 349 19.94 1.70 1.45
C VAL A 349 20.27 2.10 2.89
N GLU A 350 21.52 1.90 3.31
CA GLU A 350 21.99 2.26 4.65
C GLU A 350 21.97 3.77 4.88
N ALA A 351 22.44 4.56 3.91
CA ALA A 351 22.44 6.02 4.00
C ALA A 351 21.04 6.63 4.00
N SER A 352 20.04 5.93 3.46
CA SER A 352 18.65 6.41 3.37
C SER A 352 17.79 6.04 4.58
N ARG A 353 18.33 5.29 5.54
CA ARG A 353 17.58 4.91 6.75
C ARG A 353 17.10 6.16 7.49
N VAL A 354 15.85 6.14 7.91
CA VAL A 354 15.31 7.15 8.84
C VAL A 354 15.95 6.91 10.20
N VAL A 355 16.71 7.90 10.69
CA VAL A 355 17.42 7.85 11.97
C VAL A 355 16.65 8.67 13.00
N GLY A 356 16.63 8.21 14.25
CA GLY A 356 15.93 8.87 15.35
C GLY A 356 14.50 8.37 15.51
N ASP A 357 13.72 9.12 16.29
CA ASP A 357 12.31 8.81 16.52
C ASP A 357 11.49 9.05 15.25
N TYR A 358 10.45 8.25 15.07
CA TYR A 358 9.48 8.39 14.00
C TYR A 358 8.07 8.24 14.55
N GLU A 359 7.09 8.81 13.84
CA GLU A 359 5.68 8.69 14.20
C GLU A 359 5.16 7.30 13.76
N PRO A 360 4.81 6.39 14.69
CA PRO A 360 4.38 5.05 14.34
C PRO A 360 2.91 4.98 13.87
N THR A 361 2.15 6.06 14.04
CA THR A 361 0.74 6.13 13.63
C THR A 361 0.54 6.93 12.34
N ASN A 362 -0.67 6.83 11.78
CA ASN A 362 -1.09 7.66 10.67
C ASN A 362 -1.55 9.07 11.11
N VAL A 363 -1.29 9.50 12.35
CA VAL A 363 -1.67 10.83 12.85
C VAL A 363 -0.41 11.67 13.05
N TRP A 364 -0.23 12.70 12.24
CA TRP A 364 0.96 13.55 12.28
C TRP A 364 0.61 14.92 12.81
N GLU A 365 1.08 15.24 14.00
CA GLU A 365 0.93 16.57 14.59
C GLU A 365 2.07 17.48 14.12
N ILE A 366 1.78 18.38 13.18
CA ILE A 366 2.78 19.31 12.62
C ILE A 366 2.16 20.72 12.56
N SER A 367 2.90 21.71 13.05
CA SER A 367 2.43 23.10 13.00
C SER A 367 2.41 23.62 11.56
N PRO A 368 1.37 24.34 11.12
CA PRO A 368 1.32 24.89 9.78
C PRO A 368 2.38 25.98 9.58
N ALA A 369 2.83 26.12 8.34
CA ALA A 369 3.66 27.24 7.90
C ALA A 369 2.76 28.35 7.34
N SER A 370 3.28 29.58 7.34
CA SER A 370 2.67 30.76 6.71
C SER A 370 3.71 31.47 5.88
N ASP A 371 3.30 32.07 4.76
CA ASP A 371 4.20 32.77 3.86
C ASP A 371 3.57 34.09 3.37
N PRO A 372 4.37 35.17 3.24
CA PRO A 372 3.85 36.47 2.82
C PRO A 372 3.50 36.53 1.32
N VAL A 373 4.08 35.65 0.50
CA VAL A 373 3.93 35.65 -0.97
C VAL A 373 2.97 34.55 -1.41
N HIS A 374 3.12 33.33 -0.89
CA HIS A 374 2.29 32.19 -1.27
C HIS A 374 1.25 31.83 -0.18
N PRO A 375 -0.06 32.00 -0.42
CA PRO A 375 -1.07 31.92 0.63
C PRO A 375 -1.36 30.50 1.15
N ALA A 376 -1.03 29.47 0.36
CA ALA A 376 -1.37 28.08 0.65
C ALA A 376 -0.13 27.18 0.70
N VAL A 377 0.67 27.31 1.76
CA VAL A 377 1.91 26.54 1.93
C VAL A 377 1.75 25.43 2.96
N PHE A 378 2.33 24.26 2.70
CA PHE A 378 2.58 23.26 3.73
C PHE A 378 3.99 23.43 4.33
N PRO A 379 4.22 22.96 5.58
CA PRO A 379 5.52 23.06 6.25
C PRO A 379 6.60 22.26 5.54
N LEU A 380 7.84 22.76 5.62
CA LEU A 380 9.03 22.03 5.17
C LEU A 380 9.22 20.73 5.94
N GLU A 381 8.84 20.68 7.23
CA GLU A 381 8.87 19.46 8.04
C GLU A 381 7.99 18.35 7.45
N LEU A 382 6.76 18.70 7.02
CA LEU A 382 5.85 17.74 6.40
C LEU A 382 6.45 17.16 5.11
N ALA A 383 6.97 18.04 4.25
CA ALA A 383 7.59 17.63 3.00
C ALA A 383 8.83 16.76 3.22
N THR A 384 9.70 17.16 4.14
CA THR A 384 10.92 16.41 4.51
C THR A 384 10.56 15.01 4.99
N ARG A 385 9.55 14.89 5.85
CA ARG A 385 9.07 13.60 6.36
C ARG A 385 8.56 12.69 5.24
N VAL A 386 7.73 13.22 4.33
CA VAL A 386 7.22 12.46 3.18
C VAL A 386 8.37 12.00 2.28
N VAL A 387 9.30 12.89 1.93
CA VAL A 387 10.44 12.56 1.07
C VAL A 387 11.31 11.48 1.68
N GLN A 388 11.62 11.55 2.98
CA GLN A 388 12.42 10.54 3.67
C GLN A 388 11.74 9.17 3.76
N LEU A 389 10.43 9.13 4.00
CA LEU A 389 9.69 7.88 4.19
C LEU A 389 9.38 7.13 2.89
N TYR A 390 9.24 7.85 1.77
CA TYR A 390 8.75 7.28 0.51
C TYR A 390 9.76 7.36 -0.66
N SER A 391 11.03 7.70 -0.39
CA SER A 391 12.10 7.69 -1.40
C SER A 391 13.48 7.35 -0.79
N TYR A 392 14.41 6.89 -1.62
CA TYR A 392 15.83 6.73 -1.27
C TYR A 392 16.63 7.99 -1.62
N LYS A 393 17.81 8.15 -1.01
CA LYS A 393 18.78 9.18 -1.44
C LYS A 393 19.13 8.99 -2.91
N GLY A 394 19.23 10.09 -3.65
CA GLY A 394 19.46 10.10 -5.09
C GLY A 394 18.23 9.76 -5.95
N ASP A 395 17.06 9.50 -5.36
CA ASP A 395 15.80 9.38 -6.12
C ASP A 395 15.34 10.75 -6.67
N LEU A 396 14.51 10.73 -7.71
CA LEU A 396 13.88 11.92 -8.28
C LEU A 396 12.47 12.11 -7.69
N VAL A 397 12.28 13.25 -7.01
CA VAL A 397 11.01 13.69 -6.42
C VAL A 397 10.33 14.71 -7.33
N PHE A 398 9.04 14.54 -7.61
CA PHE A 398 8.25 15.40 -8.48
C PHE A 398 7.20 16.20 -7.69
N ASP A 399 7.06 17.48 -8.03
CA ASP A 399 5.93 18.30 -7.62
C ASP A 399 5.33 19.05 -8.83
N PRO A 400 4.12 18.67 -9.31
CA PRO A 400 3.43 19.32 -10.41
C PRO A 400 2.89 20.73 -10.07
N PHE A 401 2.85 21.11 -8.78
CA PHE A 401 2.25 22.36 -8.29
C PHE A 401 3.18 23.00 -7.25
N ALA A 402 4.39 23.34 -7.69
CA ALA A 402 5.51 23.61 -6.80
C ALA A 402 5.31 24.83 -5.89
N GLY A 403 4.54 25.83 -6.29
CA GLY A 403 4.34 27.08 -5.54
C GLY A 403 5.67 27.70 -5.17
N ARG A 404 5.94 27.84 -3.86
CA ARG A 404 7.23 28.35 -3.33
C ARG A 404 8.38 27.34 -3.32
N GLY A 405 8.22 26.15 -3.91
CA GLY A 405 9.27 25.14 -4.02
C GLY A 405 9.61 24.38 -2.73
N THR A 406 8.66 24.22 -1.80
CA THR A 406 8.90 23.52 -0.52
C THR A 406 9.38 22.07 -0.72
N VAL A 407 8.85 21.36 -1.72
CA VAL A 407 9.27 19.98 -2.04
C VAL A 407 10.71 19.94 -2.56
N GLY A 408 11.12 20.91 -3.37
CA GLY A 408 12.52 21.05 -3.81
C GLY A 408 13.48 21.24 -2.64
N GLN A 409 13.14 22.14 -1.71
CA GLN A 409 13.94 22.35 -0.50
C GLN A 409 14.04 21.07 0.34
N ALA A 410 12.93 20.35 0.52
CA ALA A 410 12.93 19.07 1.23
C ALA A 410 13.79 18.01 0.53
N ALA A 411 13.72 17.93 -0.80
CA ALA A 411 14.53 17.01 -1.59
C ALA A 411 16.03 17.31 -1.42
N LEU A 412 16.44 18.57 -1.52
CA LEU A 412 17.82 18.99 -1.32
C LEU A 412 18.34 18.68 0.10
N LEU A 413 17.57 19.05 1.13
CA LEU A 413 17.92 18.77 2.53
C LEU A 413 18.08 17.29 2.84
N THR A 414 17.47 16.44 2.03
CA THR A 414 17.48 15.00 2.20
C THR A 414 18.32 14.29 1.14
N GLU A 415 19.09 15.00 0.31
CA GLU A 415 19.96 14.44 -0.73
C GLU A 415 19.17 13.62 -1.79
N ARG A 416 18.01 14.14 -2.19
CA ARG A 416 17.20 13.67 -3.33
C ARG A 416 17.25 14.70 -4.45
N TYR A 417 17.09 14.24 -5.68
CA TYR A 417 16.88 15.13 -6.82
C TYR A 417 15.42 15.57 -6.89
N PHE A 418 15.15 16.72 -7.51
CA PHE A 418 13.78 17.15 -7.77
C PHE A 418 13.49 17.50 -9.23
N LEU A 419 12.22 17.39 -9.62
CA LEU A 419 11.61 18.04 -10.77
C LEU A 419 10.38 18.82 -10.27
N LEU A 420 10.34 20.13 -10.50
CA LEU A 420 9.28 21.01 -10.03
C LEU A 420 8.66 21.76 -11.20
N VAL A 421 7.35 21.95 -11.16
CA VAL A 421 6.64 22.78 -12.14
C VAL A 421 5.81 23.82 -11.41
N GLU A 422 5.95 25.07 -11.82
CA GLU A 422 5.14 26.19 -11.35
C GLU A 422 4.68 27.00 -12.56
N LYS A 423 3.40 27.34 -12.61
CA LYS A 423 2.83 28.05 -13.74
C LYS A 423 3.00 29.55 -13.62
N GLU A 424 2.87 30.10 -12.42
CA GLU A 424 2.93 31.53 -12.20
C GLU A 424 4.38 32.03 -12.05
N PRO A 425 4.83 32.94 -12.94
CA PRO A 425 6.21 33.44 -12.92
C PRO A 425 6.62 34.05 -11.58
N SER A 426 5.69 34.73 -10.87
CA SER A 426 5.98 35.33 -9.56
C SER A 426 6.29 34.29 -8.48
N TYR A 427 5.59 33.16 -8.47
CA TYR A 427 5.88 32.06 -7.55
C TYR A 427 7.14 31.30 -7.97
N PHE A 428 7.37 31.13 -9.27
CA PHE A 428 8.59 30.55 -9.80
C PHE A 428 9.84 31.36 -9.38
N ASP A 429 9.83 32.68 -9.59
CA ASP A 429 10.95 33.55 -9.22
C ASP A 429 11.19 33.52 -7.70
N TYR A 430 10.13 33.53 -6.90
CA TYR A 430 10.22 33.44 -5.45
C TYR A 430 10.79 32.09 -4.98
N ALA A 431 10.32 30.98 -5.56
CA ALA A 431 10.84 29.65 -5.28
C ALA A 431 12.32 29.52 -5.67
N ARG A 432 12.72 30.11 -6.80
CA ARG A 432 14.12 30.16 -7.24
C ARG A 432 15.02 30.80 -6.20
N GLU A 433 14.62 31.95 -5.64
CA GLU A 433 15.38 32.62 -4.60
C GLU A 433 15.54 31.75 -3.35
N LEU A 434 14.44 31.16 -2.86
CA LEU A 434 14.44 30.29 -1.69
C LEU A 434 15.33 29.05 -1.88
N ILE A 435 15.15 28.33 -2.99
CA ILE A 435 15.91 27.11 -3.30
C ILE A 435 17.40 27.43 -3.48
N SER A 436 17.73 28.54 -4.14
CA SER A 436 19.14 28.93 -4.37
C SER A 436 19.84 29.36 -3.08
N SER A 437 19.12 30.03 -2.17
CA SER A 437 19.68 30.51 -0.90
C SER A 437 19.99 29.40 0.11
N GLY A 438 19.25 28.29 0.06
CA GLY A 438 19.36 27.19 1.03
C GLY A 438 20.48 26.18 0.76
N ASN A 439 21.25 26.32 -0.33
CA ASN A 439 21.97 25.18 -0.90
C ASN A 439 23.47 25.44 -1.20
N LEU A 440 24.14 26.22 -0.34
CA LEU A 440 25.53 26.69 -0.57
C LEU A 440 26.62 25.61 -0.49
N LEU A 441 26.31 24.37 -0.09
CA LEU A 441 27.31 23.33 0.24
C LEU A 441 26.98 21.91 -0.28
N THR A 442 26.11 21.74 -1.28
CA THR A 442 25.73 20.40 -1.79
C THR A 442 26.10 20.20 -3.26
N ASP A 443 26.33 18.95 -3.68
CA ASP A 443 26.49 18.60 -5.10
C ASP A 443 25.17 18.67 -5.90
N PHE A 444 24.05 18.98 -5.23
CA PHE A 444 22.72 19.02 -5.81
C PHE A 444 22.38 20.42 -6.33
N MET A 445 23.10 20.87 -7.36
CA MET A 445 22.90 22.22 -7.91
C MET A 445 21.54 22.37 -8.63
N PRO A 446 20.70 23.34 -8.22
CA PRO A 446 19.40 23.58 -8.84
C PRO A 446 19.54 24.28 -10.19
N ARG A 447 18.67 23.91 -11.13
CA ARG A 447 18.52 24.50 -12.45
C ARG A 447 17.12 25.06 -12.60
N PHE A 448 17.02 26.21 -13.24
CA PHE A 448 15.77 26.93 -13.45
C PHE A 448 15.63 27.21 -14.94
N MET A 449 14.49 26.86 -15.53
CA MET A 449 14.26 27.01 -16.97
C MET A 449 12.86 27.53 -17.22
N LEU A 450 12.71 28.28 -18.31
CA LEU A 450 11.42 28.53 -18.93
C LEU A 450 10.98 27.29 -19.73
N TYR A 451 9.69 27.20 -20.00
CA TYR A 451 9.10 26.08 -20.73
C TYR A 451 9.77 25.83 -22.09
N GLU A 452 10.08 26.88 -22.86
CA GLU A 452 10.70 26.74 -24.18
C GLU A 452 12.10 26.12 -24.11
N GLU A 453 12.88 26.47 -23.08
CA GLU A 453 14.21 25.92 -22.83
C GLU A 453 14.13 24.44 -22.46
N PHE A 454 13.14 24.08 -21.64
CA PHE A 454 12.85 22.70 -21.28
C PHE A 454 12.48 21.85 -22.51
N VAL A 455 11.61 22.36 -23.39
CA VAL A 455 11.21 21.64 -24.62
C VAL A 455 12.41 21.43 -25.54
N GLN A 456 13.28 22.42 -25.70
CA GLN A 456 14.51 22.26 -26.46
C GLN A 456 15.45 21.22 -25.85
N LEU A 457 15.58 21.21 -24.52
CA LEU A 457 16.38 20.22 -23.82
C LEU A 457 15.82 18.81 -24.02
N ALA A 458 14.51 18.62 -23.86
CA ALA A 458 13.85 17.34 -24.01
C ALA A 458 13.98 16.77 -25.43
N ARG A 459 13.75 17.59 -26.46
CA ARG A 459 13.88 17.18 -27.88
C ARG A 459 15.28 16.71 -28.27
N ARG A 460 16.32 17.20 -27.58
CA ARG A 460 17.70 16.74 -27.79
C ARG A 460 17.98 15.35 -27.19
N GLN A 461 17.12 14.85 -26.30
CA GLN A 461 17.25 13.53 -25.69
C GLN A 461 16.54 12.43 -26.50
N ASP A 462 15.61 12.82 -27.38
CA ASP A 462 14.89 11.92 -28.28
C ASP A 462 15.61 11.70 -29.63
N GLN A 463 16.65 12.48 -29.90
CA GLN A 463 17.60 12.30 -31.02
C GLN A 463 18.77 11.43 -30.57
#